data_AF-A0A1H8GG37-F1
#
_entry.id   AF-A0A1H8GG37-F1
#
_cell.length_a   1.000
_cell.length_b   1.000
_cell.length_c   1.000
_cell.angle_alpha   90.00
_cell.angle_beta   90.00
_cell.angle_gamma   90.00
#
_symmetry.space_group_name_H-M   'P 1'
#
loop_
_entity.id
_entity.type
_entity.pdbx_description
1 polymer ?
#
loop_
_entity_poly.entity_id
_entity_poly.type
_entity_poly.pdbx_seq_one_letter_code
_entity_poly.pdbx_strand_id
1 'polypeptide(L)'
;MKINKAVIDKYMQICSYSTHKCNSFSEIEYKINRAVFLGKVLRTYPYREIQYGNLKFTVDTNTYTIIDLERNEVDTYEVPQYRKLAYERRYYNIVV
;
A
#
# COMPACT_ATOMS: atom_id res chain seq x y z
N MET A 1 1.32 10.61 3.29
CA MET A 1 0.17 10.52 2.36
C MET A 1 -1.05 10.18 3.20
N LYS A 2 -2.21 10.80 2.94
CA LYS A 2 -3.42 10.51 3.73
C LYS A 2 -4.05 9.20 3.24
N ILE A 3 -4.67 8.44 4.13
CA ILE A 3 -5.36 7.19 3.80
C ILE A 3 -6.81 7.34 4.23
N ASN A 4 -7.74 7.13 3.30
CA ASN A 4 -9.15 7.09 3.65
C ASN A 4 -9.41 5.88 4.56
N LYS A 5 -10.19 6.07 5.64
CA LYS A 5 -10.52 5.00 6.59
C LYS A 5 -11.11 3.77 5.89
N ALA A 6 -11.93 3.98 4.85
CA ALA A 6 -12.49 2.89 4.05
C ALA A 6 -11.41 1.99 3.40
N VAL A 7 -10.25 2.55 3.05
CA VAL A 7 -9.12 1.79 2.49
C VAL A 7 -8.46 0.94 3.57
N ILE A 8 -8.33 1.46 4.79
CA ILE A 8 -7.83 0.69 5.94
C ILE A 8 -8.76 -0.50 6.21
N ASP A 9 -10.07 -0.24 6.29
CA ASP A 9 -11.07 -1.28 6.53
C ASP A 9 -11.05 -2.35 5.42
N LYS A 10 -10.98 -1.93 4.14
CA LYS A 10 -10.83 -2.85 3.00
C LYS A 10 -9.53 -3.65 3.07
N TYR A 11 -8.42 -3.03 3.48
CA TYR A 11 -7.15 -3.73 3.62
C TYR A 11 -7.24 -4.82 4.69
N MET A 12 -7.89 -4.53 5.82
CA MET A 12 -8.10 -5.51 6.89
C MET A 12 -8.93 -6.71 6.43
N GLN A 13 -9.90 -6.49 5.54
CA GLN A 13 -10.73 -7.55 4.96
C GLN A 13 -9.97 -8.37 3.90
N ILE A 14 -9.33 -7.71 2.93
CA ILE A 14 -8.65 -8.38 1.80
C ILE A 14 -7.37 -9.07 2.25
N CYS A 15 -6.63 -8.45 3.18
CA CYS A 15 -5.34 -8.90 3.68
C CYS A 15 -5.40 -9.29 5.16
N SER A 16 -6.41 -10.05 5.56
CA SER A 16 -6.63 -10.47 6.95
C SER A 16 -5.38 -11.10 7.58
N TYR A 17 -4.72 -12.03 6.90
CA TYR A 17 -3.49 -12.67 7.41
C TYR A 17 -2.34 -11.67 7.66
N SER A 18 -2.15 -10.69 6.76
CA SER A 18 -1.14 -9.64 6.96
C SER A 18 -1.52 -8.72 8.12
N THR A 19 -2.81 -8.44 8.26
CA THR A 19 -3.39 -7.58 9.30
C THR A 19 -3.28 -8.21 10.68
N HIS A 20 -3.52 -9.51 10.82
CA HIS A 20 -3.36 -10.24 12.08
C HIS A 20 -1.93 -10.19 12.64
N LYS A 21 -0.92 -9.94 11.78
CA LYS A 21 0.47 -9.75 12.19
C LYS A 21 0.80 -8.30 12.58
N CYS A 22 -0.16 -7.39 12.46
CA CYS A 22 0.03 -6.00 12.85
C CYS A 22 -0.38 -5.79 14.30
N ASN A 23 0.47 -5.14 15.10
CA ASN A 23 0.16 -4.83 16.51
C ASN A 23 -0.64 -3.52 16.67
N SER A 24 -0.71 -2.70 15.62
CA SER A 24 -1.35 -1.38 15.66
C SER A 24 -1.88 -0.93 14.30
N PHE A 25 -2.80 0.03 14.30
CA PHE A 25 -3.28 0.68 13.08
C PHE A 25 -2.16 1.37 12.30
N SER A 26 -1.16 1.93 12.98
CA SER A 26 0.01 2.54 12.35
C SER A 26 0.83 1.55 11.51
N GLU A 27 0.90 0.28 11.91
CA GLU A 27 1.58 -0.75 11.11
C GLU A 27 0.79 -1.09 9.84
N ILE A 28 -0.54 -1.03 9.89
CA ILE A 28 -1.41 -1.20 8.71
C ILE A 28 -1.21 -0.03 7.76
N GLU A 29 -1.28 1.21 8.26
CA GLU A 29 -1.04 2.41 7.47
C GLU A 29 0.36 2.41 6.85
N TYR A 30 1.37 1.97 7.60
CA TYR A 30 2.73 1.80 7.10
C TYR A 30 2.79 0.82 5.93
N LYS A 31 2.14 -0.35 6.04
CA LYS A 31 2.10 -1.35 4.96
C LYS A 31 1.41 -0.79 3.71
N ILE A 32 0.31 -0.07 3.87
CA ILE A 32 -0.42 0.56 2.77
C ILE A 32 0.46 1.63 2.10
N ASN A 33 1.08 2.52 2.90
CA ASN A 33 1.98 3.56 2.38
C ASN A 33 3.17 2.96 1.63
N ARG A 34 3.79 1.90 2.17
CA ARG A 34 4.87 1.17 1.51
C ARG A 34 4.42 0.58 0.18
N ALA A 35 3.23 -0.02 0.14
CA ALA A 35 2.69 -0.63 -1.07
C ALA A 35 2.49 0.40 -2.18
N VAL A 36 1.90 1.56 -1.84
CA VAL A 36 1.70 2.66 -2.78
C VAL A 36 3.02 3.29 -3.23
N PHE A 37 4.00 3.40 -2.33
CA PHE A 37 5.31 3.98 -2.66
C PHE A 37 6.14 3.09 -3.59
N LEU A 38 6.17 1.78 -3.33
CA LEU A 38 7.00 0.83 -4.07
C LEU A 38 6.29 0.23 -5.29
N GLY A 39 4.96 0.34 -5.34
CA GLY A 39 4.13 -0.26 -6.38
C GLY A 39 4.40 0.32 -7.77
N LYS A 40 3.97 -0.44 -8.79
CA LYS A 40 4.03 -0.04 -10.19
C LYS A 40 2.86 0.88 -10.50
N VAL A 41 3.13 2.04 -11.08
CA VAL A 41 2.07 2.92 -11.58
C VAL A 41 1.48 2.31 -12.84
N LEU A 42 0.18 2.06 -12.84
CA LEU A 42 -0.56 1.56 -14.01
C LEU A 42 -1.14 2.71 -14.82
N ARG A 43 -1.66 3.73 -14.13
CA ARG A 43 -2.35 4.88 -14.71
C ARG A 43 -2.12 6.12 -13.85
N THR A 44 -2.17 7.30 -14.45
CA THR A 44 -1.96 8.60 -13.76
C THR A 44 -3.12 9.58 -13.89
N TYR A 45 -4.10 9.35 -14.77
CA TYR A 45 -5.24 10.25 -14.99
C TYR A 45 -6.54 9.46 -15.26
N PRO A 46 -7.70 9.79 -14.63
CA PRO A 46 -7.95 10.93 -13.75
C PRO A 46 -7.40 10.75 -12.32
N TYR A 47 -7.22 9.50 -11.91
CA TYR A 47 -6.58 9.13 -10.65
C TYR A 47 -5.31 8.34 -10.93
N ARG A 48 -4.42 8.32 -9.94
CA ARG A 48 -3.21 7.49 -10.01
C ARG A 48 -3.53 6.09 -9.49
N GLU A 49 -3.43 5.11 -10.36
CA GLU A 49 -3.62 3.70 -10.01
C GLU A 49 -2.26 3.02 -9.84
N ILE A 50 -2.09 2.32 -8.73
CA ILE A 50 -0.82 1.71 -8.33
C ILE A 50 -1.04 0.25 -7.97
N GLN A 51 -0.29 -0.63 -8.61
CA GLN A 51 -0.29 -2.06 -8.35
C GLN A 51 0.84 -2.46 -7.42
N TYR A 52 0.53 -3.27 -6.42
CA TYR A 52 1.51 -3.88 -5.52
C TYR A 52 1.06 -5.31 -5.15
N GLY A 53 1.83 -6.31 -5.55
CA GLY A 53 1.42 -7.71 -5.51
C GLY A 53 0.11 -7.88 -6.28
N ASN A 54 -0.88 -8.43 -5.60
CA ASN A 54 -2.27 -8.61 -6.04
C ASN A 54 -3.23 -7.51 -5.52
N LEU A 55 -2.70 -6.36 -5.10
CA LEU A 55 -3.49 -5.21 -4.65
C LEU A 55 -3.36 -4.05 -5.65
N LYS A 56 -4.48 -3.40 -5.94
CA LYS A 56 -4.54 -2.17 -6.71
C LYS A 56 -5.07 -1.05 -5.82
N PHE A 57 -4.31 0.04 -5.76
CA PHE A 57 -4.61 1.23 -4.98
C PHE A 57 -4.99 2.37 -5.92
N THR A 58 -6.03 3.12 -5.57
CA THR A 58 -6.41 4.34 -6.27
C THR A 58 -6.06 5.54 -5.41
N VAL A 59 -5.26 6.44 -5.96
CA VAL A 59 -4.76 7.64 -5.29
C VAL A 59 -5.27 8.88 -6.00
N ASP A 60 -5.93 9.75 -5.25
CA ASP A 60 -6.25 11.09 -5.70
C ASP A 60 -5.01 11.99 -5.65
N THR A 61 -4.56 12.42 -6.82
CA THR A 61 -3.37 13.24 -7.00
C THR A 61 -3.57 14.69 -6.55
N ASN A 62 -4.81 15.18 -6.51
CA ASN A 62 -5.10 16.55 -6.06
C ASN A 62 -5.01 16.65 -4.54
N THR A 63 -5.53 15.64 -3.84
CA THR A 63 -5.57 15.62 -2.37
C THR A 63 -4.43 14.81 -1.74
N TYR A 64 -3.63 14.11 -2.54
CA TYR A 64 -2.61 13.15 -2.10
C TYR A 64 -3.17 12.14 -1.09
N THR A 65 -4.35 11.59 -1.41
CA THR A 65 -5.09 10.65 -0.56
C THR A 65 -5.28 9.33 -1.27
N ILE A 66 -5.03 8.22 -0.57
CA ILE A 66 -5.45 6.90 -1.04
C ILE A 66 -6.96 6.79 -0.80
N ILE A 67 -7.72 6.73 -1.88
CA ILE A 67 -9.19 6.80 -1.84
C ILE A 67 -9.84 5.43 -2.00
N ASP A 68 -9.15 4.47 -2.64
CA ASP A 68 -9.67 3.13 -2.83
C ASP A 68 -8.58 2.05 -2.84
N LEU A 69 -9.00 0.82 -2.57
CA LEU A 69 -8.22 -0.41 -2.60
C LEU A 69 -9.09 -1.56 -3.11
N GLU A 70 -8.58 -2.31 -4.07
CA GLU A 70 -9.18 -3.55 -4.54
C GLU A 70 -8.14 -4.64 -4.80
N ARG A 71 -8.63 -5.88 -4.92
CA ARG A 71 -7.79 -7.01 -5.30
C ARG A 71 -7.73 -7.09 -6.82
N ASN A 72 -6.51 -7.14 -7.37
CA ASN A 72 -6.28 -7.32 -8.80
C ASN A 72 -5.23 -8.41 -9.01
N GLU A 73 -5.68 -9.58 -9.48
CA GLU A 73 -4.82 -10.74 -9.76
C GLU A 73 -4.35 -10.80 -11.21
N VAL A 74 -4.87 -9.92 -12.08
CA VAL A 74 -4.52 -9.90 -13.51
C VAL A 74 -3.16 -9.25 -13.73
N ASP A 75 -2.94 -8.07 -13.16
CA ASP A 75 -1.73 -7.27 -13.40
C ASP A 75 -0.70 -7.38 -12.28
N THR A 76 -0.60 -8.55 -11.63
CA THR A 76 0.22 -8.68 -10.40
C THR A 76 1.63 -8.12 -10.55
N TYR A 77 2.07 -7.36 -9.53
CA TYR A 77 3.39 -6.73 -9.52
C TYR A 77 4.14 -7.04 -8.23
N GLU A 78 4.96 -8.09 -8.25
CA GLU A 78 5.80 -8.43 -7.12
C GLU A 78 7.00 -7.49 -6.99
N VAL A 79 7.03 -6.75 -5.88
CA VAL A 79 8.17 -5.91 -5.53
C VAL A 79 9.29 -6.80 -4.96
N PRO A 80 10.54 -6.72 -5.47
CA PRO A 80 11.66 -7.47 -4.92
C PRO A 80 11.91 -7.18 -3.44
N GLN A 81 12.30 -8.20 -2.69
CA GLN A 81 12.53 -8.09 -1.23
C GLN A 81 13.53 -6.99 -0.87
N TYR A 82 14.60 -6.81 -1.65
CA TYR A 82 15.61 -5.77 -1.39
C TYR A 82 15.01 -4.34 -1.42
N ARG A 83 13.99 -4.09 -2.25
CA ARG A 83 13.30 -2.78 -2.29
C ARG A 83 12.41 -2.58 -1.07
N LYS A 84 11.77 -3.65 -0.58
CA LYS A 84 10.98 -3.63 0.67
C LYS A 84 11.88 -3.31 1.87
N LEU A 85 13.03 -3.97 1.96
CA LEU A 85 14.04 -3.73 2.99
C LEU A 85 14.63 -2.32 2.92
N ALA A 86 14.91 -1.80 1.72
CA ALA A 86 15.41 -0.44 1.54
C ALA A 86 14.39 0.61 2.03
N TYR A 87 13.09 0.38 1.79
CA TYR A 87 12.03 1.23 2.33
C TYR A 87 11.96 1.14 3.86
N GLU A 88 12.01 -0.07 4.43
CA GLU A 88 12.02 -0.28 5.88
C GLU A 88 13.18 0.44 6.58
N ARG A 89 14.40 0.32 6.04
CA ARG A 89 15.57 1.04 6.57
C ARG A 89 15.39 2.56 6.54
N ARG A 90 14.73 3.09 5.52
CA ARG A 90 14.57 4.53 5.31
C ARG A 90 13.47 5.15 6.18
N TYR A 91 12.40 4.40 6.45
CA TYR A 91 11.17 4.98 7.04
C TYR A 91 10.75 4.34 8.37
N TYR A 92 11.30 3.18 8.74
CA TYR A 92 10.89 2.46 9.94
C TYR A 92 11.92 2.52 11.07
N ASN A 93 13.14 3.03 10.83
CA ASN A 93 14.24 3.09 11.81
C ASN A 93 14.36 1.80 12.62
N ILE A 94 14.89 0.75 12.02
CA ILE A 94 15.47 -0.33 12.82
C ILE A 94 16.76 0.26 13.40
N VAL A 95 16.67 0.74 14.65
CA VAL A 95 17.82 0.74 15.55
C VAL A 95 18.23 -0.72 15.68
N VAL A 96 19.29 -1.10 14.97
CA VAL A 96 19.96 -2.40 15.20
C VAL A 96 20.75 -2.28 16.49
#